data_AF-A0A2M9N380-F1
#
_entry.id   AF-A0A2M9N380-F1
#
_cell.length_a   1.000
_cell.length_b   1.000
_cell.length_c   1.000
_cell.angle_alpha   90.00
_cell.angle_beta   90.00
_cell.angle_gamma   90.00
#
_symmetry.space_group_name_H-M   'P 1'
#
loop_
_entity.id
_entity.type
_entity.pdbx_description
1 polymer ?
#
loop_
_entity_poly.entity_id
_entity_poly.type
_entity_poly.pdbx_seq_one_letter_code
_entity_poly.pdbx_strand_id
1 'polypeptide(L)' 'MNDEFGQPMLRSLMGNRIWRLMSSDPDEFKRETRAYFSRGYPGWTVMKVKYPIVFLRDDRGHKT' A
#
# COMPACT_ATOMS: atom_id res chain seq x y z
N MET A 1 10.13 -5.18 -7.36
CA MET A 1 10.60 -3.96 -6.66
C MET A 1 10.93 -4.42 -5.26
N ASN A 2 12.13 -4.11 -4.79
CA ASN A 2 12.58 -4.47 -3.45
C ASN A 2 12.51 -3.24 -2.57
N ASP A 3 12.43 -3.43 -1.25
CA ASP A 3 12.54 -2.36 -0.28
C ASP A 3 13.99 -1.91 -0.06
N GLU A 4 14.20 -1.02 0.90
CA GLU A 4 15.51 -0.46 1.26
C GLU A 4 16.51 -1.49 1.82
N PHE A 5 16.04 -2.69 2.18
CA PHE A 5 16.85 -3.80 2.67
C PHE A 5 17.02 -4.93 1.64
N GLY A 6 16.57 -4.70 0.41
CA GLY A 6 16.62 -5.68 -0.67
C GLY A 6 15.55 -6.78 -0.58
N GLN A 7 14.60 -6.68 0.36
CA GLN A 7 13.52 -7.65 0.48
C GLN A 7 12.42 -7.39 -0.58
N PRO A 8 11.83 -8.44 -1.15
CA PRO A 8 10.80 -8.28 -2.18
C PRO A 8 9.54 -7.66 -1.57
N MET A 9 9.08 -6.56 -2.18
CA MET A 9 7.83 -5.93 -1.77
C MET A 9 6.63 -6.72 -2.29
N LEU A 10 5.60 -6.86 -1.45
CA LEU A 10 4.34 -7.45 -1.86
C LEU A 10 3.61 -6.53 -2.84
N ARG A 11 3.04 -7.12 -3.87
CA ARG A 11 2.21 -6.43 -4.87
C ARG A 11 0.75 -6.78 -4.62
N SER A 12 -0.07 -5.78 -4.35
CA SER A 12 -1.51 -5.95 -4.18
C SER A 12 -2.29 -5.06 -5.13
N LEU A 13 -3.58 -5.37 -5.26
CA LEU A 13 -4.59 -4.49 -5.81
C LEU A 13 -5.44 -3.90 -4.67
N MET A 14 -6.29 -2.95 -5.01
CA MET A 14 -7.35 -2.43 -4.15
C MET A 14 -8.58 -2.14 -5.00
N GLY A 15 -9.73 -1.96 -4.33
CA GLY A 15 -11.01 -1.82 -5.02
C GLY A 15 -11.09 -0.59 -5.93
N ASN A 16 -11.83 -0.71 -7.04
CA ASN A 16 -12.02 0.38 -8.01
C ASN A 16 -12.60 1.66 -7.39
N ARG A 17 -13.40 1.55 -6.32
CA ARG A 17 -13.89 2.73 -5.57
C ARG A 17 -12.73 3.60 -5.09
N ILE A 18 -11.70 2.98 -4.51
CA ILE A 18 -10.53 3.70 -3.99
C ILE A 18 -9.75 4.31 -5.16
N TRP A 19 -9.56 3.57 -6.25
CA TRP A 19 -8.87 4.09 -7.44
C TRP A 19 -9.52 5.33 -8.05
N ARG A 20 -10.86 5.44 -8.01
CA ARG A 20 -11.56 6.64 -8.51
C ARG A 20 -11.19 7.90 -7.74
N LEU A 21 -10.80 7.77 -6.46
CA LEU A 21 -10.35 8.90 -5.64
C LEU A 21 -9.00 9.44 -6.10
N MET A 22 -8.16 8.62 -6.75
CA MET A 22 -6.80 9.00 -7.13
C MET A 22 -6.75 10.29 -7.96
N SER A 23 -7.74 10.50 -8.83
CA SER A 23 -7.84 11.70 -9.67
C SER A 23 -8.75 12.78 -9.11
N SER A 24 -9.75 12.44 -8.28
CA SER A 24 -10.76 13.38 -7.79
C SER A 24 -10.44 13.98 -6.42
N ASP A 25 -9.88 13.18 -5.53
CA ASP A 25 -9.50 13.57 -4.16
C ASP A 25 -8.25 12.79 -3.72
N PRO A 26 -7.05 13.33 -4.01
CA PRO A 26 -5.79 12.68 -3.67
C PRO A 26 -5.57 12.46 -2.16
N ASP A 27 -6.20 13.25 -1.29
CA ASP A 27 -6.01 13.14 0.15
C ASP A 27 -6.96 12.10 0.75
N GLU A 28 -8.20 12.04 0.29
CA GLU A 28 -9.10 10.93 0.58
C GLU A 28 -8.54 9.62 0.01
N PHE A 29 -7.94 9.65 -1.18
CA PHE A 29 -7.25 8.49 -1.76
C PHE A 29 -6.18 7.92 -0.83
N LYS A 30 -5.28 8.78 -0.30
CA LYS A 30 -4.23 8.35 0.65
C LYS A 30 -4.84 7.77 1.92
N ARG A 31 -5.87 8.43 2.48
CA ARG A 31 -6.56 8.00 3.69
C ARG A 31 -7.21 6.63 3.52
N GLU A 32 -8.02 6.46 2.47
CA GLU A 32 -8.70 5.20 2.18
C GLU A 32 -7.73 4.08 1.83
N THR A 33 -6.67 4.37 1.06
CA THR A 33 -5.64 3.37 0.73
C THR A 33 -4.98 2.83 2.00
N ARG A 34 -4.56 3.72 2.91
CA ARG A 34 -3.98 3.29 4.21
C ARG A 34 -4.98 2.47 5.01
N ALA A 35 -6.21 2.95 5.17
CA ALA A 35 -7.24 2.25 5.93
C ALA A 35 -7.58 0.86 5.35
N TYR A 36 -7.62 0.73 4.02
CA TYR A 36 -7.85 -0.53 3.33
C TYR A 36 -6.76 -1.56 3.65
N PHE A 37 -5.49 -1.17 3.53
CA PHE A 37 -4.38 -2.08 3.78
C PHE A 37 -4.14 -2.33 5.27
N SER A 38 -4.37 -1.37 6.16
CA SER A 38 -4.27 -1.62 7.62
C SER A 38 -5.26 -2.67 8.12
N ARG A 39 -6.42 -2.83 7.46
CA ARG A 39 -7.42 -3.86 7.81
C ARG A 39 -7.05 -5.25 7.27
N GLY A 40 -6.62 -5.32 6.01
CA GLY A 40 -6.30 -6.59 5.34
C GLY A 40 -4.88 -7.11 5.59
N TYR A 41 -3.95 -6.21 5.94
CA TYR A 41 -2.53 -6.49 6.08
C TYR A 41 -1.96 -5.84 7.36
N PRO A 42 -2.35 -6.32 8.57
CA PRO A 42 -1.74 -5.86 9.82
C PRO A 42 -0.22 -6.07 9.81
N GLY A 43 0.54 -5.04 10.19
CA GLY A 43 2.01 -5.08 10.20
C GLY A 43 2.67 -4.84 8.82
N TRP A 44 1.91 -4.40 7.81
CA TRP A 44 2.45 -3.99 6.52
C TRP A 44 2.30 -2.48 6.31
N THR A 45 3.25 -1.89 5.59
CA THR A 45 3.23 -0.46 5.24
C THR A 45 3.14 -0.25 3.73
N VAL A 46 2.27 0.69 3.32
CA VAL A 46 2.16 1.14 1.92
C VAL A 46 3.34 2.04 1.60
N MET A 47 4.20 1.58 0.70
CA MET A 47 5.42 2.29 0.31
C MET A 47 5.27 3.02 -1.02
N LYS A 48 4.56 2.42 -1.98
CA LYS A 48 4.37 3.01 -3.31
C LYS A 48 3.04 2.59 -3.91
N VAL A 49 2.42 3.50 -4.63
CA VAL A 49 1.20 3.25 -5.40
C VAL A 49 1.47 3.61 -6.86
N LYS A 50 1.27 2.66 -7.77
CA LYS A 50 1.38 2.85 -9.22
C LYS A 50 0.29 2.03 -9.89
N TYR A 51 -0.77 2.69 -10.38
CA TYR A 51 -1.92 2.00 -10.96
C TYR A 51 -1.52 0.88 -11.94
N PRO A 52 -2.08 -0.34 -11.81
CA PRO A 52 -3.07 -0.77 -10.80
C PRO A 52 -2.46 -1.39 -9.52
N ILE A 53 -1.14 -1.29 -9.32
CA ILE A 53 -0.38 -1.99 -8.28
C ILE A 53 -0.12 -1.10 -7.06
N VAL A 54 -0.34 -1.65 -5.88
CA VAL A 54 0.13 -1.12 -4.60
C VAL A 54 1.29 -1.99 -4.10
N PHE A 55 2.38 -1.36 -3.69
CA PHE A 55 3.55 -2.02 -3.14
C PHE A 55 3.57 -1.87 -1.62
N LEU A 56 3.63 -3.01 -0.93
CA LEU A 56 3.63 -3.11 0.53
C LEU A 56 4.97 -3.68 1.01
N ARG A 57 5.48 -3.13 2.11
CA ARG A 57 6.62 -3.69 2.85
C ARG A 57 6.10 -4.42 4.09
N ASP A 58 6.70 -5.57 4.41
CA ASP A 58 6.40 -6.32 5.62
C ASP A 58 7.22 -5.78 6.79
N ASP A 59 6.60 -5.07 7.72
CA ASP A 59 7.30 -4.53 8.89
C ASP A 59 7.40 -5.56 10.04
N ARG A 60 6.76 -6.73 9.92
CA ARG A 60 6.77 -7.77 10.97
C ARG A 60 8.13 -8.47 11.06
N GLY A 61 8.89 -8.46 9.98
CA GLY A 61 10.24 -9.05 9.89
C GLY A 61 11.36 -8.11 10.32
N HIS A 62 11.09 -6.80 10.45
CA HIS A 62 12.05 -5.81 10.92
C HIS A 62 12.09 -5.80 12.45
N LYS A 63 12.71 -6.83 13.04
CA LYS A 63 13.24 -6.70 14.40
C LYS A 63 14.42 -5.73 14.34
N THR A 64 14.28 -4.61 15.04
CA THR A 64 15.38 -3.72 15.38
C THR A 64 16.36 -4.42 16.33
#